data_AF-A0A367IRE8-F1
#
_entry.id   AF-A0A367IRE8-F1
#
_cell.length_a   1.000
_cell.length_b   1.000
_cell.length_c   1.000
_cell.angle_alpha   90.00
_cell.angle_beta   90.00
_cell.angle_gamma   90.00
#
_symmetry.space_group_name_H-M   'P 1'
#
loop_
_entity.id
_entity.type
_entity.pdbx_description
1 polymer ?
#
loop_
_entity_poly.entity_id
_entity_poly.type
_entity_poly.pdbx_seq_one_letter_code
_entity_poly.pdbx_strand_id
1 'polypeptide(L)'
;TNNTDSVPEYSFSEILDAIIEPLLHTCELSVVELKPIDQHIYLVNCLHYIQNVLFPYSFTEAKRESISVRLNDILNDIAMEEYNSLLSQAKLAEIKETLANKDPEIPLSSLPDMDTVSLTNALSKLDSSLVILSADVSPRLDKLASTQHYQHVQSVAIRLLLDTYSEISKAVQDPKNGYEDPGSILPRTVEDMEAIFSFCFTE
;
A
#
# COMPACT_ATOMS: atom_id res chain seq x y z
N THR A 1 -59.50 -18.21 20.09
CA THR A 1 -58.73 -16.96 19.89
C THR A 1 -57.65 -16.90 20.94
N ASN A 2 -56.42 -17.22 20.56
CA ASN A 2 -55.20 -16.75 21.23
C ASN A 2 -54.10 -16.87 20.18
N ASN A 3 -54.05 -15.85 19.31
CA ASN A 3 -52.84 -15.52 18.56
C ASN A 3 -51.83 -15.05 19.61
N THR A 4 -50.97 -15.96 20.06
CA THR A 4 -49.65 -15.54 20.50
C THR A 4 -48.89 -15.22 19.23
N ASP A 5 -48.95 -13.96 18.81
CA ASP A 5 -48.01 -13.40 17.85
C ASP A 5 -46.61 -13.68 18.41
N SER A 6 -45.95 -14.69 17.85
CA SER A 6 -44.58 -15.04 18.20
C SER A 6 -43.72 -13.85 17.79
N VAL A 7 -43.30 -13.05 18.78
CA VAL A 7 -42.25 -12.06 18.58
C VAL A 7 -41.07 -12.79 17.94
N PRO A 8 -40.57 -12.36 16.77
CA PRO A 8 -39.44 -13.02 16.15
C PRO A 8 -38.26 -13.00 17.14
N GLU A 9 -37.79 -14.18 17.53
CA GLU A 9 -36.55 -14.33 18.30
C GLU A 9 -35.39 -13.92 17.38
N TYR A 10 -34.98 -12.66 17.44
CA TYR A 10 -33.85 -12.19 16.68
C TYR A 10 -32.57 -12.83 17.20
N SER A 11 -31.74 -13.32 16.28
CA SER A 11 -30.37 -13.71 16.61
C SER A 11 -29.57 -12.48 17.06
N PHE A 12 -28.69 -12.65 18.04
CA PHE A 12 -27.74 -11.58 18.41
C PHE A 12 -26.94 -11.04 17.21
N SER A 13 -26.74 -11.88 16.17
CA SER A 13 -26.11 -11.46 14.91
C SER A 13 -26.98 -10.47 14.13
N GLU A 14 -28.30 -10.70 14.04
CA GLU A 14 -29.21 -9.83 13.30
C GLU A 14 -29.35 -8.46 13.96
N ILE A 15 -29.39 -8.45 15.30
CA ILE A 15 -29.38 -7.20 16.08
C ILE A 15 -28.05 -6.47 15.89
N LEU A 16 -26.93 -7.21 15.92
CA LEU A 16 -25.61 -6.63 15.68
C LEU A 16 -25.53 -5.99 14.30
N ASP A 17 -25.96 -6.69 13.25
CA ASP A 17 -25.98 -6.17 11.88
C ASP A 17 -26.85 -4.91 11.76
N ALA A 18 -28.03 -4.92 12.38
CA ALA A 18 -28.93 -3.77 12.39
C ALA A 18 -28.34 -2.52 13.08
N ILE A 19 -27.30 -2.66 13.91
CA ILE A 19 -26.61 -1.56 14.58
C ILE A 19 -25.32 -1.18 13.85
N ILE A 20 -24.52 -2.17 13.47
CA ILE A 20 -23.19 -1.95 12.90
C ILE A 20 -23.27 -1.46 11.46
N GLU A 21 -24.16 -2.00 10.62
CA GLU A 21 -24.26 -1.57 9.22
C GLU A 21 -24.61 -0.07 9.07
N PRO A 22 -25.60 0.48 9.79
CA PRO A 22 -25.85 1.93 9.75
C PRO A 22 -24.68 2.77 10.26
N LEU A 23 -23.95 2.28 11.27
CA LEU A 23 -22.77 2.97 11.80
C LEU A 23 -21.65 3.02 10.75
N LEU A 24 -21.36 1.89 10.10
CA LEU A 24 -20.38 1.80 9.02
C LEU A 24 -20.74 2.73 7.87
N HIS A 25 -22.01 2.72 7.45
CA HIS A 25 -22.50 3.60 6.40
C HIS A 25 -22.38 5.09 6.78
N THR A 26 -22.63 5.43 8.04
CA THR A 26 -22.48 6.82 8.52
C THR A 26 -21.01 7.25 8.47
N CYS A 27 -20.06 6.38 8.82
CA CYS A 27 -18.63 6.67 8.66
C CYS A 27 -18.26 6.95 7.19
N GLU A 28 -18.79 6.17 6.25
CA GLU A 28 -18.60 6.38 4.80
C GLU A 28 -19.19 7.72 4.31
N LEU A 29 -20.36 8.12 4.81
CA LEU A 29 -20.96 9.41 4.46
C LEU A 29 -20.24 10.61 5.08
N SER A 30 -19.49 10.41 6.17
CA SER A 30 -18.84 11.50 6.92
C SER A 30 -17.58 12.04 6.26
N VAL A 31 -17.07 11.36 5.22
CA VAL A 31 -15.78 11.69 4.59
C VAL A 31 -15.90 12.43 3.26
N VAL A 32 -17.11 12.75 2.80
CA VAL A 32 -17.38 13.29 1.45
C VAL A 32 -16.60 14.57 1.13
N GLU A 33 -16.34 15.42 2.13
CA GLU A 33 -15.60 16.69 1.94
C GLU A 33 -14.08 16.58 2.14
N LEU A 34 -13.57 15.41 2.53
CA LEU A 34 -12.15 15.21 2.78
C LEU A 34 -11.39 14.89 1.49
N LYS A 35 -10.07 15.07 1.51
CA LYS A 35 -9.18 14.62 0.44
C LYS A 35 -9.09 13.09 0.44
N PRO A 36 -8.92 12.41 -0.70
CA PRO A 36 -8.95 10.94 -0.80
C PRO A 36 -8.14 10.20 0.28
N ILE A 37 -6.88 10.59 0.49
CA ILE A 37 -6.03 9.99 1.53
C ILE A 37 -6.56 10.20 2.95
N ASP A 38 -7.09 11.39 3.25
CA ASP A 38 -7.67 11.69 4.57
C ASP A 38 -9.01 10.93 4.76
N GLN A 39 -9.75 10.64 3.68
CA GLN A 39 -10.93 9.76 3.70
C GLN A 39 -10.53 8.34 4.13
N HIS A 40 -9.52 7.76 3.48
CA HIS A 40 -9.06 6.41 3.77
C HIS A 40 -8.54 6.27 5.21
N ILE A 41 -7.73 7.23 5.68
CA ILE A 41 -7.22 7.24 7.07
C ILE A 41 -8.37 7.32 8.08
N TYR A 42 -9.35 8.20 7.85
CA TYR A 42 -10.53 8.30 8.72
C TYR A 42 -11.29 6.97 8.80
N LEU A 43 -11.57 6.36 7.65
CA LEU A 43 -12.31 5.10 7.59
C LEU A 43 -11.56 3.97 8.30
N VAL A 44 -10.25 3.82 8.06
CA VAL A 44 -9.41 2.84 8.76
C VAL A 44 -9.50 3.04 10.28
N ASN A 45 -9.41 4.28 10.75
CA ASN A 45 -9.50 4.59 12.18
C ASN A 45 -10.88 4.22 12.76
N CYS A 46 -11.97 4.58 12.07
CA CYS A 46 -13.32 4.23 12.50
C CYS A 46 -13.52 2.72 12.56
N LEU A 47 -13.13 1.99 11.50
CA LEU A 47 -13.23 0.53 11.44
C LEU A 47 -12.41 -0.14 12.55
N HIS A 48 -11.20 0.37 12.81
CA HIS A 48 -10.34 -0.10 13.90
C HIS A 48 -11.03 0.01 15.26
N TYR A 49 -11.60 1.19 15.57
CA TYR A 49 -12.29 1.40 16.84
C TYR A 49 -13.54 0.51 16.97
N ILE A 50 -14.32 0.37 15.90
CA ILE A 50 -15.49 -0.53 15.90
C ILE A 50 -15.05 -1.97 16.16
N GLN A 51 -13.99 -2.44 15.48
CA GLN A 51 -13.47 -3.79 15.65
C GLN A 51 -12.99 -4.05 17.09
N ASN A 52 -12.30 -3.09 17.71
CA ASN A 52 -11.84 -3.19 19.10
C ASN A 52 -13.00 -3.30 20.10
N VAL A 53 -14.10 -2.57 19.86
CA VAL A 53 -15.31 -2.68 20.70
C VAL A 53 -15.96 -4.06 20.57
N LEU A 54 -15.92 -4.65 19.37
CA LEU A 54 -16.48 -5.99 19.13
C LEU A 54 -15.56 -7.11 19.64
N PHE A 55 -14.25 -6.89 19.77
CA PHE A 55 -13.25 -7.92 20.08
C PHE A 55 -13.56 -8.83 21.29
N PRO A 56 -14.05 -8.32 22.44
CA PRO A 56 -14.30 -9.14 23.62
C PRO A 56 -15.44 -10.16 23.47
N TYR A 57 -16.28 -10.03 22.44
CA TYR A 57 -17.50 -10.81 22.29
C TYR A 57 -17.31 -11.91 21.23
N SER A 58 -17.41 -13.18 21.64
CA SER A 58 -17.20 -14.30 20.71
C SER A 58 -18.22 -14.33 19.57
N PHE A 59 -19.48 -13.97 19.83
CA PHE A 59 -20.55 -13.99 18.82
C PHE A 59 -20.35 -12.97 17.68
N THR A 60 -19.44 -12.01 17.81
CA THR A 60 -19.21 -10.97 16.79
C THR A 60 -18.08 -11.32 15.83
N GLU A 61 -17.51 -12.54 15.91
CA GLU A 61 -16.35 -12.96 15.12
C GLU A 61 -16.56 -12.77 13.61
N ALA A 62 -17.67 -13.26 13.06
CA ALA A 62 -18.00 -13.11 11.64
C ALA A 62 -18.07 -11.62 11.21
N LYS A 63 -18.60 -10.73 12.06
CA LYS A 63 -18.64 -9.30 11.78
C LYS A 63 -17.24 -8.68 11.81
N ARG A 64 -16.41 -9.07 12.78
CA ARG A 64 -15.01 -8.59 12.85
C ARG A 64 -14.20 -9.03 11.63
N GLU A 65 -14.41 -10.25 11.13
CA GLU A 65 -13.78 -10.72 9.90
C GLU A 65 -14.21 -9.88 8.69
N SER A 66 -15.49 -9.61 8.54
CA SER A 66 -16.00 -8.75 7.47
C SER A 66 -15.42 -7.33 7.53
N ILE A 67 -15.28 -6.76 8.74
CA ILE A 67 -14.63 -5.46 8.93
C ILE A 67 -13.14 -5.53 8.60
N SER A 68 -12.45 -6.61 9.00
CA SER A 68 -11.04 -6.84 8.68
C SER A 68 -10.77 -6.88 7.18
N VAL A 69 -11.64 -7.52 6.38
CA VAL A 69 -11.51 -7.53 4.92
C VAL A 69 -11.56 -6.10 4.37
N ARG A 70 -12.59 -5.33 4.74
CA ARG A 70 -12.73 -3.92 4.33
C ARG A 70 -11.54 -3.06 4.76
N LEU A 71 -11.06 -3.27 5.99
CA LEU A 71 -9.92 -2.55 6.53
C LEU A 71 -8.65 -2.83 5.72
N ASN A 72 -8.38 -4.10 5.43
CA ASN A 72 -7.22 -4.51 4.64
C ASN A 72 -7.27 -3.96 3.21
N ASP A 73 -8.45 -3.91 2.58
CA ASP A 73 -8.62 -3.31 1.25
C ASP A 73 -8.22 -1.83 1.26
N ILE A 74 -8.75 -1.05 2.21
CA ILE A 74 -8.43 0.38 2.33
C ILE A 74 -6.94 0.59 2.66
N LEU A 75 -6.34 -0.25 3.52
CA LEU A 75 -4.90 -0.18 3.80
C LEU A 75 -4.06 -0.45 2.54
N ASN A 76 -4.47 -1.39 1.69
CA ASN A 76 -3.78 -1.66 0.43
C ASN A 76 -3.89 -0.48 -0.54
N ASP A 77 -5.04 0.21 -0.57
CA ASP A 77 -5.21 1.43 -1.37
C ASP A 77 -4.27 2.56 -0.89
N ILE A 78 -4.17 2.76 0.43
CA ILE A 78 -3.21 3.71 1.01
C ILE A 78 -1.78 3.31 0.64
N ALA A 79 -1.43 2.03 0.75
CA ALA A 79 -0.09 1.54 0.40
C ALA A 79 0.24 1.77 -1.09
N MET A 80 -0.73 1.59 -1.97
CA MET A 80 -0.58 1.85 -3.41
C MET A 80 -0.38 3.35 -3.69
N GLU A 81 -1.09 4.23 -2.98
CA GLU A 81 -0.90 5.68 -3.11
C GLU A 81 0.51 6.11 -2.64
N GLU A 82 0.97 5.59 -1.49
CA GLU A 82 2.32 5.85 -0.99
C GLU A 82 3.39 5.33 -1.97
N TYR A 83 3.23 4.11 -2.47
CA TYR A 83 4.09 3.55 -3.52
C TYR A 83 4.14 4.44 -4.77
N ASN A 84 2.99 4.87 -5.29
CA ASN A 84 2.92 5.74 -6.48
C ASN A 84 3.57 7.11 -6.25
N SER A 85 3.40 7.67 -5.04
CA SER A 85 4.08 8.91 -4.63
C SER A 85 5.60 8.74 -4.66
N LEU A 86 6.12 7.63 -4.14
CA LEU A 86 7.55 7.32 -4.16
C LEU A 86 8.09 7.15 -5.59
N LEU A 87 7.38 6.42 -6.44
CA LEU A 87 7.77 6.29 -7.84
C LEU A 87 7.81 7.63 -8.56
N SER A 88 6.81 8.49 -8.31
CA SER A 88 6.73 9.81 -8.94
C SER A 88 7.87 10.72 -8.50
N GLN A 89 8.23 10.70 -7.22
CA GLN A 89 9.36 11.48 -6.68
C GLN A 89 10.71 11.01 -7.26
N ALA A 90 10.88 9.70 -7.46
CA ALA A 90 12.08 9.12 -8.05
C ALA A 90 12.10 9.13 -9.60
N LYS A 91 11.04 9.62 -10.25
CA LYS A 91 10.81 9.49 -11.72
C LYS A 91 10.80 8.05 -12.23
N LEU A 92 10.51 7.08 -11.37
CA LEU A 92 10.45 5.66 -11.72
C LEU A 92 9.10 5.26 -12.33
N ALA A 93 8.07 6.09 -12.20
CA ALA A 93 6.75 5.83 -12.79
C ALA A 93 6.84 5.73 -14.32
N GLU A 94 7.48 6.72 -14.96
CA GLU A 94 7.72 6.75 -16.41
C GLU A 94 8.63 5.58 -16.85
N ILE A 95 9.58 5.22 -15.98
CA ILE A 95 10.49 4.10 -16.27
C ILE A 95 9.74 2.76 -16.30
N LYS A 96 8.91 2.53 -15.28
CA LYS A 96 8.08 1.33 -15.18
C LYS A 96 7.09 1.23 -16.34
N GLU A 97 6.44 2.33 -16.72
CA GLU A 97 5.49 2.36 -17.83
C GLU A 97 6.17 2.02 -19.16
N THR A 98 7.34 2.59 -19.42
CA THR A 98 8.10 2.28 -20.63
C THR A 98 8.54 0.81 -20.65
N LEU A 99 8.99 0.27 -19.50
CA LEU A 99 9.35 -1.15 -19.39
C LEU A 99 8.16 -2.08 -19.69
N ALA A 100 6.95 -1.71 -19.27
CA ALA A 100 5.74 -2.49 -19.51
C ALA A 100 5.24 -2.41 -20.97
N ASN A 101 5.42 -1.27 -21.63
CA ASN A 101 4.85 -0.99 -22.95
C ASN A 101 5.86 -1.12 -24.11
N LYS A 102 7.14 -1.36 -23.84
CA LYS A 102 8.17 -1.44 -24.89
C LYS A 102 7.90 -2.56 -25.90
N ASP A 103 8.36 -2.32 -27.13
CA ASP A 103 8.53 -3.39 -28.10
C ASP A 103 9.70 -4.28 -27.66
N PRO A 104 9.54 -5.61 -27.53
CA PRO A 104 10.61 -6.53 -27.16
C PRO A 104 11.84 -6.48 -28.08
N GLU A 105 11.68 -6.03 -29.33
CA GLU A 105 12.75 -5.95 -30.32
C GLU A 105 13.58 -4.66 -30.22
N ILE A 106 13.08 -3.65 -29.49
CA ILE A 106 13.76 -2.36 -29.33
C ILE A 106 14.57 -2.37 -28.01
N PRO A 107 15.89 -2.13 -28.05
CA PRO A 107 16.70 -2.01 -26.84
C PRO A 107 16.23 -0.84 -25.97
N LEU A 108 16.10 -1.06 -24.66
CA LEU A 108 15.70 -0.01 -23.71
C LEU A 108 16.62 1.21 -23.80
N SER A 109 17.93 1.03 -23.95
CA SER A 109 18.89 2.13 -24.02
C SER A 109 18.65 3.10 -25.20
N SER A 110 17.86 2.69 -26.20
CA SER A 110 17.50 3.53 -27.36
C SER A 110 16.22 4.35 -27.16
N LEU A 111 15.46 4.09 -26.09
CA LEU A 111 14.22 4.79 -25.78
C LEU A 111 14.50 6.10 -25.03
N PRO A 112 13.59 7.11 -25.16
CA PRO A 112 13.69 8.34 -24.38
C PRO A 112 13.71 8.06 -22.86
N ASP A 113 14.51 8.81 -22.12
CA ASP A 113 14.64 8.73 -20.65
C ASP A 113 15.08 7.35 -20.10
N MET A 114 15.57 6.47 -20.98
CA MET A 114 16.09 5.12 -20.66
C MET A 114 17.59 4.98 -20.90
N ASP A 115 18.27 6.07 -21.24
CA ASP A 115 19.72 6.07 -21.35
C ASP A 115 20.37 5.88 -19.96
N THR A 116 21.64 5.47 -19.96
CA THR A 116 22.42 5.22 -18.75
C THR A 116 22.33 6.38 -17.75
N VAL A 117 22.42 7.63 -18.20
CA VAL A 117 22.44 8.81 -17.31
C VAL A 117 21.07 9.02 -16.67
N SER A 118 20.00 8.89 -17.45
CA SER A 118 18.62 9.03 -16.95
C SER A 118 18.28 7.96 -15.90
N LEU A 119 18.63 6.70 -16.16
CA LEU A 119 18.41 5.60 -15.21
C LEU A 119 19.26 5.76 -13.94
N THR A 120 20.55 6.06 -14.06
CA THR A 120 21.41 6.29 -12.89
C THR A 120 20.86 7.42 -12.02
N ASN A 121 20.38 8.51 -12.62
CA ASN A 121 19.80 9.63 -11.87
C ASN A 121 18.49 9.24 -11.17
N ALA A 122 17.60 8.50 -11.82
CA ALA A 122 16.34 8.06 -11.23
C ALA A 122 16.58 7.08 -10.06
N LEU A 123 17.48 6.12 -10.23
CA LEU A 123 17.82 5.14 -9.21
C LEU A 123 18.61 5.75 -8.04
N SER A 124 19.44 6.75 -8.28
CA SER A 124 20.11 7.50 -7.20
C SER A 124 19.13 8.35 -6.38
N LYS A 125 18.09 8.90 -7.02
CA LYS A 125 17.00 9.60 -6.31
C LYS A 125 16.20 8.63 -5.45
N LEU A 126 15.88 7.46 -5.98
CA LEU A 126 15.26 6.40 -5.19
C LEU A 126 16.11 6.10 -3.94
N ASP A 127 17.41 5.84 -4.11
CA ASP A 127 18.31 5.53 -2.99
C ASP A 127 18.30 6.63 -1.90
N SER A 128 18.32 7.89 -2.34
CA SER A 128 18.23 9.05 -1.44
C SER A 128 16.88 9.11 -0.70
N SER A 129 15.78 8.82 -1.39
CA SER A 129 14.43 8.77 -0.81
C SER A 129 14.28 7.63 0.21
N LEU A 130 14.96 6.49 0.02
CA LEU A 130 14.93 5.39 0.98
C LEU A 130 15.55 5.77 2.33
N VAL A 131 16.63 6.55 2.31
CA VAL A 131 17.23 7.09 3.54
C VAL A 131 16.23 7.96 4.30
N ILE A 132 15.46 8.78 3.59
CA ILE A 132 14.43 9.63 4.19
C ILE A 132 13.30 8.79 4.79
N LEU A 133 12.82 7.77 4.07
CA LEU A 133 11.78 6.85 4.56
C LEU A 133 12.19 6.07 5.81
N SER A 134 13.48 5.74 5.94
CA SER A 134 14.00 5.07 7.13
C SER A 134 14.13 5.99 8.35
N ALA A 135 14.19 7.32 8.12
CA ALA A 135 14.47 8.30 9.16
C ALA A 135 13.23 9.08 9.63
N ASP A 136 12.20 9.21 8.78
CA ASP A 136 11.03 10.03 9.08
C ASP A 136 9.75 9.31 8.66
N VAL A 137 8.78 9.26 9.59
CA VAL A 137 7.47 8.67 9.31
C VAL A 137 6.72 9.61 8.38
N SER A 138 6.11 9.09 7.31
CA SER A 138 5.22 9.88 6.45
C SER A 138 4.20 10.61 7.35
N PRO A 139 4.19 11.96 7.41
CA PRO A 139 3.35 12.71 8.36
C PRO A 139 1.85 12.48 8.19
N ARG A 140 1.46 11.86 7.06
CA ARG A 140 0.09 11.43 6.78
C ARG A 140 -0.24 10.13 7.49
N LEU A 141 0.66 9.16 7.45
CA LEU A 141 0.47 7.84 8.05
C LEU A 141 0.53 7.89 9.60
N ASP A 142 1.16 8.91 10.17
CA ASP A 142 1.12 9.21 11.62
C ASP A 142 -0.29 9.36 12.19
N LYS A 143 -1.28 9.68 11.33
CA LYS A 143 -2.67 9.82 11.74
C LYS A 143 -3.41 8.48 11.86
N LEU A 144 -2.79 7.36 11.49
CA LEU A 144 -3.37 6.04 11.67
C LEU A 144 -3.41 5.69 13.17
N ALA A 145 -4.56 5.21 13.63
CA ALA A 145 -4.79 4.91 15.05
C ALA A 145 -4.01 3.69 15.55
N SER A 146 -3.46 2.87 14.65
CA SER A 146 -2.76 1.62 14.97
C SER A 146 -1.41 1.56 14.29
N THR A 147 -0.36 1.32 15.07
CA THR A 147 1.00 1.06 14.59
C THR A 147 1.06 -0.16 13.67
N GLN A 148 0.20 -1.17 13.90
CA GLN A 148 0.12 -2.34 13.02
C GLN A 148 -0.38 -1.96 11.62
N HIS A 149 -1.35 -1.06 11.52
CA HIS A 149 -1.84 -0.58 10.22
C HIS A 149 -0.80 0.24 9.48
N TYR A 150 -0.06 1.07 10.22
CA TYR A 150 1.10 1.79 9.71
C TYR A 150 2.14 0.82 9.11
N GLN A 151 2.57 -0.18 9.89
CA GLN A 151 3.54 -1.18 9.46
C GLN A 151 3.05 -1.98 8.24
N HIS A 152 1.75 -2.31 8.19
CA HIS A 152 1.16 -2.98 7.02
C HIS A 152 1.28 -2.13 5.76
N VAL A 153 0.86 -0.86 5.82
CA VAL A 153 0.94 0.07 4.67
C VAL A 153 2.38 0.20 4.20
N GLN A 154 3.31 0.44 5.12
CA GLN A 154 4.72 0.60 4.81
C GLN A 154 5.31 -0.68 4.19
N SER A 155 4.99 -1.85 4.75
CA SER A 155 5.45 -3.16 4.25
C SER A 155 4.98 -3.43 2.83
N VAL A 156 3.70 -3.19 2.54
CA VAL A 156 3.14 -3.39 1.20
C VAL A 156 3.77 -2.41 0.21
N ALA A 157 3.89 -1.12 0.54
CA ALA A 157 4.47 -0.12 -0.34
C ALA A 157 5.94 -0.41 -0.68
N ILE A 158 6.73 -0.78 0.33
CA ILE A 158 8.15 -1.14 0.16
C ILE A 158 8.31 -2.41 -0.67
N ARG A 159 7.47 -3.42 -0.46
CA ARG A 159 7.50 -4.64 -1.29
C ARG A 159 7.26 -4.32 -2.76
N LEU A 160 6.24 -3.52 -3.07
CA LEU A 160 5.96 -3.10 -4.45
C LEU A 160 7.13 -2.31 -5.07
N LEU A 161 7.81 -1.51 -4.25
CA LEU A 161 9.00 -0.77 -4.66
C LEU A 161 10.17 -1.69 -4.97
N LEU A 162 10.42 -2.69 -4.12
CA LEU A 162 11.44 -3.71 -4.33
C LEU A 162 11.15 -4.56 -5.58
N ASP A 163 9.89 -4.93 -5.82
CA ASP A 163 9.49 -5.65 -7.02
C ASP A 163 9.80 -4.81 -8.27
N THR A 164 9.44 -3.52 -8.25
CA THR A 164 9.75 -2.58 -9.35
C THR A 164 11.24 -2.42 -9.57
N TYR A 165 12.02 -2.28 -8.50
CA TYR A 165 13.47 -2.19 -8.56
C TYR A 165 14.09 -3.46 -9.16
N SER A 166 13.58 -4.62 -8.76
CA SER A 166 14.02 -5.93 -9.26
C SER A 166 13.72 -6.10 -10.75
N GLU A 167 12.55 -5.64 -11.21
CA GLU A 167 12.19 -5.60 -12.64
C GLU A 167 13.15 -4.72 -13.44
N ILE A 168 13.43 -3.51 -12.96
CA ILE A 168 14.37 -2.57 -13.60
C ILE A 168 15.78 -3.16 -13.61
N SER A 169 16.24 -3.72 -12.49
CA SER A 169 17.57 -4.34 -12.36
C SER A 169 17.76 -5.48 -13.37
N LYS A 170 16.77 -6.37 -13.48
CA LYS A 170 16.77 -7.44 -14.49
C LYS A 170 16.81 -6.89 -15.91
N ALA A 171 16.05 -5.83 -16.19
CA ALA A 171 16.02 -5.21 -17.50
C ALA A 171 17.37 -4.56 -17.85
N VAL A 172 18.01 -3.88 -16.90
CA VAL A 172 19.33 -3.25 -17.12
C VAL A 172 20.43 -4.30 -17.32
N GLN A 173 20.35 -5.44 -16.64
CA GLN A 173 21.31 -6.53 -16.78
C GLN A 173 21.11 -7.40 -18.03
N ASP A 174 19.95 -7.33 -18.69
CA ASP A 174 19.70 -8.08 -19.92
C ASP A 174 20.51 -7.46 -21.09
N PRO A 175 21.44 -8.23 -21.70
CA PRO A 175 22.27 -7.73 -22.80
C PRO A 175 21.45 -7.23 -24.01
N LYS A 176 20.21 -7.70 -24.19
CA LYS A 176 19.33 -7.25 -25.28
C LYS A 176 18.94 -5.78 -25.16
N ASN A 177 18.99 -5.23 -23.95
CA ASN A 177 18.61 -3.84 -23.68
C ASN A 177 19.74 -2.85 -23.96
N GLY A 178 20.93 -3.32 -24.33
CA GLY A 178 21.98 -2.51 -24.93
C GLY A 178 22.73 -1.60 -23.94
N TYR A 179 22.83 -1.99 -22.67
CA TYR A 179 23.65 -1.30 -21.67
C TYR A 179 25.06 -1.89 -21.61
N GLU A 180 26.08 -1.05 -21.77
CA GLU A 180 27.49 -1.46 -21.78
C GLU A 180 28.03 -1.81 -20.39
N ASP A 181 27.61 -1.07 -19.36
CA ASP A 181 28.00 -1.28 -17.96
C ASP A 181 26.80 -1.18 -17.01
N PRO A 182 26.03 -2.27 -16.84
CA PRO A 182 24.91 -2.35 -15.88
C PRO A 182 25.29 -2.01 -14.44
N GLY A 183 26.54 -2.28 -14.04
CA GLY A 183 27.02 -2.04 -12.68
C GLY A 183 27.19 -0.55 -12.36
N SER A 184 27.37 0.29 -13.38
CA SER A 184 27.41 1.75 -13.22
C SER A 184 26.03 2.41 -13.08
N ILE A 185 24.97 1.70 -13.47
CA ILE A 185 23.58 2.21 -13.44
C ILE A 185 22.92 1.93 -12.09
N LEU A 186 23.17 0.74 -11.54
CA LEU A 186 22.53 0.27 -10.32
C LEU A 186 23.33 0.75 -9.09
N PRO A 187 22.74 1.57 -8.18
CA PRO A 187 23.46 2.05 -7.00
C PRO A 187 23.70 0.97 -5.94
N ARG A 188 22.88 -0.10 -5.94
CA ARG A 188 22.90 -1.22 -5.00
C ARG A 188 22.52 -2.52 -5.70
N THR A 189 22.75 -3.66 -5.06
CA THR A 189 22.18 -4.92 -5.51
C THR A 189 20.74 -5.07 -5.02
N VAL A 190 19.98 -6.01 -5.60
CA VAL A 190 18.61 -6.30 -5.14
C VAL A 190 18.66 -6.85 -3.71
N GLU A 191 19.68 -7.67 -3.42
CA GLU A 191 19.95 -8.25 -2.10
C GLU A 191 20.25 -7.17 -1.05
N ASP A 192 21.01 -6.13 -1.41
CA ASP A 192 21.26 -5.00 -0.52
C ASP A 192 19.96 -4.22 -0.20
N MET A 193 19.10 -4.03 -1.21
CA MET A 193 17.81 -3.35 -1.04
C MET A 193 16.87 -4.18 -0.15
N GLU A 194 16.82 -5.50 -0.35
CA GLU A 194 16.09 -6.45 0.52
C GLU A 194 16.57 -6.39 1.97
N ALA A 195 17.89 -6.31 2.17
CA ALA A 195 18.47 -6.20 3.51
C ALA A 195 18.07 -4.88 4.18
N ILE A 196 18.18 -3.74 3.48
CA ILE A 196 17.78 -2.42 3.98
C ILE A 196 16.31 -2.43 4.41
N PHE A 197 15.44 -2.97 3.57
CA PHE A 197 14.01 -3.03 3.87
C PHE A 197 13.69 -3.96 5.03
N SER A 198 14.39 -5.08 5.15
CA SER A 198 14.23 -5.99 6.28
C SER A 198 14.54 -5.32 7.62
N PHE A 199 15.55 -4.43 7.68
CA PHE A 199 15.86 -3.65 8.88
C PHE A 199 14.79 -2.59 9.23
N CYS A 200 14.12 -2.01 8.22
CA CYS A 200 13.08 -1.01 8.43
C CYS A 200 11.81 -1.57 9.13
N PHE A 201 11.64 -2.89 9.20
CA PHE A 201 10.46 -3.54 9.82
C PHE A 201 10.76 -4.24 11.16
N THR A 202 12.00 -4.19 11.64
CA THR A 202 12.43 -4.88 12.87
C THR A 202 12.50 -4.01 14.13
N GLU A 203 12.12 -2.73 14.05
CA GLU A 203 12.02 -1.83 15.21
C GLU A 203 10.58 -1.56 15.65
#